data_AF-A0A5B0VJ96-F1
#
_entry.id   AF-A0A5B0VJ96-F1
#
_cell.length_a   1.000
_cell.length_b   1.000
_cell.length_c   1.000
_cell.angle_alpha   90.00
_cell.angle_beta   90.00
_cell.angle_gamma   90.00
#
_symmetry.space_group_name_H-M   'P 1'
#
loop_
_entity.id
_entity.type
_entity.pdbx_description
1 polymer ?
#
loop_
_entity_poly.entity_id
_entity_poly.type
_entity_poly.pdbx_seq_one_letter_code
_entity_poly.pdbx_strand_id
1 'polypeptide(L)'
;MKQHAYGYAALVISCLGMAPVALAELRPISDEAMGDVTGQAFMQVENIPGPNHEFTRMTLGVDVQTRVNIDDIQAGTINGGSDFSATYVALGHISRDGTTVQYDGNTYAEGETVPFEAVQPYIELAEDPTGQELAGFRMGFQQARGSVSSVTSSFSGNIGVTLVDGAGVSHAATLFDANTQATDYRATHIGINDGSADCSAGTNCAPLSHLQSIIVGTDNGDGTTGYTDDFFIGFQREDVEWQSPDGANVINAGQGVYINLPSSMQVDLGQLTSSNGISRLRTHQTDLGAKLF
;
A
#
# COMPACT_ATOMS: atom_id res chain seq x y z
N MET A 1 -73.08 38.83 14.43
CA MET A 1 -72.10 37.72 14.57
C MET A 1 -71.67 37.27 13.19
N LYS A 2 -70.35 37.02 13.02
CA LYS A 2 -69.58 36.70 11.80
C LYS A 2 -69.21 37.95 10.96
N GLN A 3 -68.03 38.60 11.02
CA GLN A 3 -66.66 38.32 11.47
C GLN A 3 -66.00 37.06 10.90
N HIS A 4 -64.84 37.26 10.26
CA HIS A 4 -63.81 36.31 9.81
C HIS A 4 -63.97 35.65 8.43
N ALA A 5 -63.70 36.39 7.34
CA ALA A 5 -63.30 35.77 6.07
C ALA A 5 -62.36 36.63 5.19
N TYR A 6 -62.38 37.95 5.32
CA TYR A 6 -61.62 38.83 4.41
C TYR A 6 -60.20 39.22 4.88
N GLY A 7 -59.73 38.66 6.01
CA GLY A 7 -58.43 38.99 6.60
C GLY A 7 -57.22 38.21 6.04
N TYR A 8 -57.45 37.12 5.30
CA TYR A 8 -56.37 36.23 4.84
C TYR A 8 -55.95 36.45 3.37
N ALA A 9 -56.72 37.19 2.57
CA ALA A 9 -56.39 37.43 1.16
C ALA A 9 -55.33 38.54 0.95
N ALA A 10 -55.24 39.50 1.87
CA ALA A 10 -54.33 40.64 1.73
C ALA A 10 -52.88 40.33 2.15
N LEU A 11 -52.67 39.34 3.03
CA LEU A 11 -51.34 39.03 3.58
C LEU A 11 -50.54 38.05 2.69
N VAL A 12 -51.23 37.29 1.82
CA VAL A 12 -50.58 36.34 0.89
C VAL A 12 -49.99 37.04 -0.33
N ILE A 13 -50.55 38.17 -0.77
CA ILE A 13 -50.08 38.89 -1.96
C ILE A 13 -48.80 39.69 -1.68
N SER A 14 -48.53 40.07 -0.42
CA SER A 14 -47.35 40.86 -0.07
C SER A 14 -46.06 40.04 0.13
N CYS A 15 -46.15 38.71 0.19
CA CYS A 15 -44.99 37.82 0.39
C CYS A 15 -44.45 37.16 -0.89
N LEU A 16 -45.07 37.40 -2.06
CA LEU A 16 -44.64 36.83 -3.34
C LEU A 16 -43.76 37.77 -4.18
N GLY A 17 -43.41 38.96 -3.66
CA GLY A 17 -42.66 40.00 -4.39
C GLY A 17 -41.14 39.99 -4.23
N MET A 18 -40.57 39.06 -3.46
CA MET A 18 -39.11 38.97 -3.26
C MET A 18 -38.61 37.56 -3.58
N ALA A 19 -38.71 37.16 -4.86
CA ALA A 19 -37.82 36.13 -5.36
C ALA A 19 -36.45 36.78 -5.59
N PRO A 20 -35.36 36.35 -4.93
CA PRO A 20 -34.04 36.74 -5.38
C PRO A 20 -33.90 36.19 -6.81
N VAL A 21 -33.80 37.10 -7.78
CA VAL A 21 -33.42 36.74 -9.13
C VAL A 21 -31.99 36.24 -9.00
N ALA A 22 -31.79 34.92 -9.02
CA ALA A 22 -30.48 34.34 -9.17
C ALA A 22 -29.99 34.74 -10.57
N LEU A 23 -29.28 35.86 -10.65
CA LEU A 23 -28.48 36.23 -11.80
C LEU A 23 -27.32 35.24 -11.85
N ALA A 24 -27.58 34.06 -12.44
CA ALA A 24 -26.53 33.17 -12.89
C ALA A 24 -25.87 33.82 -14.11
N GLU A 25 -24.96 34.77 -13.87
CA GLU A 25 -24.00 35.13 -14.90
C GLU A 25 -23.10 33.92 -15.11
N LEU A 26 -23.25 33.26 -16.27
CA LEU A 26 -22.27 32.32 -16.79
C LEU A 26 -21.02 33.12 -17.16
N ARG A 27 -20.26 33.54 -16.16
CA ARG A 27 -18.94 34.13 -16.35
C ARG A 27 -18.00 32.99 -16.71
N PRO A 28 -17.40 32.97 -17.92
CA PRO A 28 -16.37 32.00 -18.25
C PRO A 28 -15.28 32.07 -17.17
N ILE A 29 -14.82 30.91 -16.71
CA ILE A 29 -13.68 30.83 -15.80
C ILE A 29 -12.48 31.54 -16.46
N SER A 30 -11.82 32.45 -15.75
CA SER A 30 -10.65 33.16 -16.28
C SER A 30 -9.49 32.20 -16.45
N ASP A 31 -8.55 32.48 -17.36
CA ASP A 31 -7.36 31.63 -17.55
C ASP A 31 -6.55 31.46 -16.26
N GLU A 32 -6.53 32.44 -15.35
CA GLU A 32 -5.93 32.33 -14.01
C GLU A 32 -6.67 31.32 -13.12
N ALA A 33 -8.01 31.38 -13.07
CA ALA A 33 -8.82 30.40 -12.36
C ALA A 33 -8.81 29.02 -13.05
N MET A 34 -8.61 28.99 -14.37
CA MET A 34 -8.44 27.77 -15.14
C MET A 34 -7.07 27.14 -14.89
N GLY A 35 -6.02 27.94 -14.66
CA GLY A 35 -4.70 27.51 -14.22
C GLY A 35 -4.73 26.87 -12.83
N ASP A 36 -5.51 27.44 -11.90
CA ASP A 36 -5.74 26.85 -10.58
C ASP A 36 -6.52 25.52 -10.65
N VAL A 37 -7.48 25.40 -11.58
CA VAL A 37 -8.34 24.21 -11.73
C VAL A 37 -7.70 23.09 -12.57
N THR A 38 -6.85 23.42 -13.54
CA THR A 38 -6.20 22.41 -14.42
C THR A 38 -4.93 21.82 -13.81
N GLY A 39 -4.23 22.52 -12.92
CA GLY A 39 -3.02 22.03 -12.25
C GLY A 39 -3.30 21.09 -11.07
N GLN A 40 -4.30 21.41 -10.23
CA GLN A 40 -4.63 20.59 -9.05
C GLN A 40 -5.27 19.24 -9.39
N ALA A 41 -5.86 19.09 -10.57
CA ALA A 41 -6.35 17.80 -11.04
C ALA A 41 -5.21 16.81 -11.40
N PHE A 42 -4.00 17.31 -11.64
CA PHE A 42 -2.86 16.49 -12.07
C PHE A 42 -1.83 16.27 -10.97
N MET A 43 -1.58 17.27 -10.12
CA MET A 43 -0.65 17.17 -8.99
C MET A 43 -1.16 17.96 -7.79
N GLN A 44 -1.27 17.29 -6.65
CA GLN A 44 -1.60 17.87 -5.36
C GLN A 44 -0.32 17.97 -4.53
N VAL A 45 -0.12 19.12 -3.87
CA VAL A 45 0.94 19.30 -2.88
C VAL A 45 0.31 19.69 -1.56
N GLU A 46 0.64 18.97 -0.50
CA GLU A 46 0.13 19.20 0.84
C GLU A 46 1.25 19.17 1.87
N ASN A 47 1.11 20.00 2.91
CA ASN A 47 1.98 20.00 4.07
C ASN A 47 1.25 19.34 5.22
N ILE A 48 1.85 18.30 5.80
CA ILE A 48 1.28 17.49 6.86
C ILE A 48 2.16 17.68 8.10
N PRO A 49 1.64 18.28 9.18
CA PRO A 49 2.41 18.46 10.39
C PRO A 49 2.60 17.12 11.11
N GLY A 50 3.83 16.82 11.51
CA GLY A 50 4.19 15.70 12.36
C GLY A 50 4.67 16.13 13.74
N PRO A 51 4.77 15.21 14.71
CA PRO A 51 5.29 15.51 16.04
C PRO A 51 6.79 15.87 16.01
N ASN A 52 7.57 15.20 15.16
CA ASN A 52 9.03 15.29 15.10
C ASN A 52 9.57 15.71 13.72
N HIS A 53 8.70 15.83 12.71
CA HIS A 53 9.05 16.20 11.34
C HIS A 53 7.90 16.99 10.71
N GLU A 54 8.23 17.86 9.76
CA GLU A 54 7.25 18.48 8.87
C GLU A 54 7.26 17.72 7.54
N PHE A 55 6.09 17.30 7.06
CA PHE A 55 5.99 16.50 5.85
C PHE A 55 5.46 17.31 4.67
N THR A 56 6.05 17.11 3.51
CA THR A 56 5.53 17.63 2.23
C THR A 56 5.21 16.47 1.31
N ARG A 57 3.92 16.24 1.03
CA ARG A 57 3.48 15.20 0.09
C ARG A 57 3.12 15.81 -1.26
N MET A 58 3.64 15.19 -2.32
CA MET A 58 3.35 15.50 -3.71
C MET A 58 2.66 14.28 -4.34
N THR A 59 1.36 14.38 -4.58
CA THR A 59 0.51 13.30 -5.11
C THR A 59 0.14 13.57 -6.56
N LEU A 60 0.25 12.57 -7.44
CA LEU A 60 -0.18 12.66 -8.82
C LEU A 60 -1.64 12.19 -8.97
N GLY A 61 -2.45 12.93 -9.70
CA GLY A 61 -3.86 12.60 -9.99
C GLY A 61 -4.02 11.55 -11.09
N VAL A 62 -3.27 10.45 -11.02
CA VAL A 62 -3.30 9.37 -12.03
C VAL A 62 -3.51 7.99 -11.38
N ASP A 63 -4.22 7.14 -12.10
CA ASP A 63 -4.38 5.72 -11.75
C ASP A 63 -3.51 4.87 -12.67
N VAL A 64 -2.73 3.99 -12.08
CA VAL A 64 -1.70 3.20 -12.75
C VAL A 64 -2.04 1.72 -12.60
N GLN A 65 -2.18 1.03 -13.72
CA GLN A 65 -2.13 -0.43 -13.78
C GLN A 65 -0.78 -0.82 -14.37
N THR A 66 0.06 -1.46 -13.58
CA THR A 66 1.44 -1.74 -13.96
C THR A 66 1.81 -3.21 -13.84
N ARG A 67 2.80 -3.61 -14.64
CA ARG A 67 3.55 -4.84 -14.45
C ARG A 67 5.03 -4.51 -14.55
N VAL A 68 5.76 -4.72 -13.46
CA VAL A 68 7.19 -4.40 -13.35
C VAL A 68 7.93 -5.70 -13.07
N ASN A 69 9.10 -5.89 -13.68
CA ASN A 69 10.02 -6.98 -13.38
C ASN A 69 11.43 -6.39 -13.18
N ILE A 70 12.11 -6.80 -12.11
CA ILE A 70 13.45 -6.37 -11.72
C ILE A 70 14.26 -7.63 -11.40
N ASP A 71 15.40 -7.80 -12.05
CA ASP A 71 16.21 -9.02 -11.89
C ASP A 71 16.92 -9.07 -10.52
N ASP A 72 17.56 -7.98 -10.12
CA ASP A 72 18.23 -7.83 -8.82
C ASP A 72 18.00 -6.42 -8.28
N ILE A 73 17.72 -6.32 -6.98
CA ILE A 73 17.66 -5.05 -6.28
C ILE A 73 18.34 -5.17 -4.92
N GLN A 74 19.21 -4.20 -4.64
CA GLN A 74 19.80 -4.00 -3.33
C GLN A 74 19.71 -2.52 -2.99
N ALA A 75 19.20 -2.22 -1.80
CA ALA A 75 19.05 -0.87 -1.28
C ALA A 75 19.49 -0.81 0.18
N GLY A 76 20.04 0.34 0.59
CA GLY A 76 20.54 0.53 1.96
C GLY A 76 21.80 -0.30 2.28
N THR A 77 22.69 -0.50 1.30
CA THR A 77 23.91 -1.28 1.50
C THR A 77 24.94 -0.49 2.31
N ILE A 78 25.02 -0.79 3.60
CA ILE A 78 25.98 -0.19 4.55
C ILE A 78 26.52 -1.25 5.50
N ASN A 79 27.78 -1.10 5.92
CA ASN A 79 28.44 -1.97 6.91
C ASN A 79 28.40 -3.48 6.55
N GLY A 80 28.40 -3.81 5.26
CA GLY A 80 28.43 -5.20 4.77
C GLY A 80 27.07 -5.91 4.73
N GLY A 81 25.97 -5.21 4.95
CA GLY A 81 24.61 -5.72 4.73
C GLY A 81 23.74 -4.72 3.98
N SER A 82 22.59 -5.17 3.47
CA SER A 82 21.63 -4.35 2.73
C SER A 82 20.29 -4.36 3.46
N ASP A 83 19.66 -3.20 3.61
CA ASP A 83 18.34 -3.07 4.25
C ASP A 83 17.25 -3.77 3.45
N PHE A 84 17.34 -3.72 2.11
CA PHE A 84 16.51 -4.54 1.24
C PHE A 84 17.40 -5.21 0.19
N SER A 85 17.21 -6.52 0.03
CA SER A 85 17.90 -7.32 -0.98
C SER A 85 16.98 -8.42 -1.47
N ALA A 86 16.68 -8.39 -2.77
CA ALA A 86 15.83 -9.39 -3.40
C ALA A 86 16.20 -9.58 -4.87
N THR A 87 15.95 -10.80 -5.35
CA THR A 87 16.03 -11.13 -6.78
C THR A 87 14.65 -11.37 -7.35
N TYR A 88 14.52 -11.16 -8.65
CA TYR A 88 13.29 -11.38 -9.41
C TYR A 88 12.09 -10.65 -8.79
N VAL A 89 12.25 -9.38 -8.41
CA VAL A 89 11.12 -8.59 -7.90
C VAL A 89 10.14 -8.35 -9.04
N ALA A 90 8.86 -8.53 -8.78
CA ALA A 90 7.81 -8.26 -9.74
C ALA A 90 6.58 -7.65 -9.08
N LEU A 91 5.98 -6.70 -9.77
CA LEU A 91 4.65 -6.16 -9.47
C LEU A 91 3.69 -6.63 -10.56
N GLY A 92 2.54 -7.16 -10.17
CA GLY A 92 1.60 -7.81 -11.09
C GLY A 92 2.09 -9.18 -11.56
N HIS A 93 1.21 -9.93 -12.19
CA HIS A 93 1.53 -11.27 -12.68
C HIS A 93 0.75 -11.60 -13.97
N ILE A 94 0.92 -12.81 -14.46
CA ILE A 94 0.26 -13.34 -15.65
C ILE A 94 -0.61 -14.52 -15.23
N SER A 95 -1.87 -14.52 -15.65
CA SER A 95 -2.78 -15.62 -15.39
C SER A 95 -2.27 -16.91 -16.02
N ARG A 96 -2.26 -18.00 -15.23
CA ARG A 96 -1.94 -19.35 -15.70
C ARG A 96 -3.18 -20.10 -16.19
N ASP A 97 -4.36 -19.65 -15.81
CA ASP A 97 -5.61 -20.35 -16.08
C ASP A 97 -6.76 -19.35 -16.19
N GLY A 98 -7.43 -19.36 -17.34
CA GLY A 98 -8.59 -18.53 -17.67
C GLY A 98 -9.78 -18.68 -16.73
N THR A 99 -9.81 -19.72 -15.90
CA THR A 99 -10.92 -20.04 -14.99
C THR A 99 -10.63 -19.67 -13.54
N THR A 100 -9.38 -19.34 -13.20
CA THR A 100 -8.99 -18.97 -11.83
C THR A 100 -9.40 -17.54 -11.54
N VAL A 101 -10.21 -17.37 -10.48
CA VAL A 101 -10.54 -16.05 -9.92
C VAL A 101 -9.30 -15.49 -9.23
N GLN A 102 -8.92 -14.28 -9.60
CA GLN A 102 -7.77 -13.56 -9.05
C GLN A 102 -8.16 -12.74 -7.81
N TYR A 103 -7.18 -12.09 -7.18
CA TYR A 103 -7.38 -11.31 -5.96
C TYR A 103 -8.42 -10.19 -6.08
N ASP A 104 -8.68 -9.69 -7.29
CA ASP A 104 -9.66 -8.64 -7.56
C ASP A 104 -11.08 -9.17 -7.81
N GLY A 105 -11.29 -10.48 -7.70
CA GLY A 105 -12.57 -11.15 -7.96
C GLY A 105 -12.85 -11.43 -9.45
N ASN A 106 -11.94 -11.08 -10.35
CA ASN A 106 -12.10 -11.28 -11.79
C ASN A 106 -11.37 -12.53 -12.28
N THR A 107 -11.74 -12.98 -13.48
CA THR A 107 -10.99 -14.00 -14.23
C THR A 107 -10.27 -13.33 -15.39
N TYR A 108 -9.09 -13.83 -15.71
CA TYR A 108 -8.21 -13.32 -16.75
C TYR A 108 -7.79 -14.49 -17.62
N ALA A 109 -7.85 -14.34 -18.95
CA ALA A 109 -7.49 -15.40 -19.88
C ALA A 109 -6.05 -15.90 -19.63
N GLU A 110 -5.78 -17.16 -19.95
CA GLU A 110 -4.41 -17.69 -19.83
C GLU A 110 -3.42 -16.83 -20.64
N GLY A 111 -2.33 -16.39 -19.99
CA GLY A 111 -1.34 -15.51 -20.59
C GLY A 111 -1.67 -14.01 -20.50
N GLU A 112 -2.85 -13.65 -20.01
CA GLU A 112 -3.24 -12.26 -19.77
C GLU A 112 -2.58 -11.69 -18.51
N THR A 113 -2.29 -10.39 -18.52
CA THR A 113 -1.70 -9.70 -17.37
C THR A 113 -2.77 -9.39 -16.33
N VAL A 114 -2.48 -9.77 -15.08
CA VAL A 114 -3.19 -9.33 -13.88
C VAL A 114 -2.36 -8.20 -13.26
N PRO A 115 -2.80 -6.92 -13.36
CA PRO A 115 -1.95 -5.77 -13.09
C PRO A 115 -1.84 -5.46 -11.58
N PHE A 116 -0.68 -4.97 -11.14
CA PHE A 116 -0.62 -4.25 -9.88
C PHE A 116 -1.32 -2.90 -10.06
N GLU A 117 -2.30 -2.62 -9.23
CA GLU A 117 -3.12 -1.42 -9.28
C GLU A 117 -2.61 -0.42 -8.25
N ALA A 118 -2.29 0.78 -8.73
CA ALA A 118 -1.64 1.84 -8.00
C ALA A 118 -2.38 3.15 -8.29
N VAL A 119 -3.15 3.63 -7.32
CA VAL A 119 -3.99 4.82 -7.43
C VAL A 119 -3.27 5.98 -6.75
N GLN A 120 -3.15 7.07 -7.49
CA GLN A 120 -2.56 8.33 -7.02
C GLN A 120 -1.17 8.14 -6.37
N PRO A 121 -0.12 7.85 -7.17
CA PRO A 121 1.24 7.75 -6.65
C PRO A 121 1.70 9.07 -6.03
N TYR A 122 2.47 8.97 -4.95
CA TYR A 122 3.02 10.13 -4.27
C TYR A 122 4.51 9.97 -3.95
N ILE A 123 5.17 11.12 -3.78
CA ILE A 123 6.45 11.26 -3.09
C ILE A 123 6.21 12.16 -1.88
N GLU A 124 6.70 11.75 -0.72
CA GLU A 124 6.57 12.50 0.52
C GLU A 124 7.94 12.71 1.16
N LEU A 125 8.23 13.95 1.51
CA LEU A 125 9.47 14.37 2.14
C LEU A 125 9.22 14.57 3.63
N ALA A 126 10.18 14.15 4.47
CA ALA A 126 10.22 14.46 5.89
C ALA A 126 11.37 15.44 6.15
N GLU A 127 11.04 16.62 6.62
CA GLU A 127 11.99 17.65 7.01
C GLU A 127 12.06 17.73 8.53
N ASP A 128 13.24 18.03 9.05
CA ASP A 128 13.39 18.28 10.48
C ASP A 128 12.49 19.47 10.92
N PRO A 129 12.13 19.59 12.21
CA PRO A 129 11.24 20.67 12.68
C PRO A 129 11.80 22.08 12.47
N THR A 130 13.10 22.20 12.16
CA THR A 130 13.73 23.49 11.84
C THR A 130 13.64 23.86 10.36
N GLY A 131 13.21 22.93 9.49
CA GLY A 131 13.01 23.10 8.05
C GLY A 131 14.31 23.26 7.27
N GLN A 132 15.43 22.75 7.80
CA GLN A 132 16.77 22.97 7.24
C GLN A 132 17.41 21.69 6.70
N GLU A 133 17.00 20.52 7.20
CA GLU A 133 17.54 19.23 6.75
C GLU A 133 16.45 18.22 6.39
N LEU A 134 16.67 17.51 5.27
CA LEU A 134 15.85 16.38 4.87
C LEU A 134 16.19 15.17 5.76
N ALA A 135 15.25 14.76 6.61
CA ALA A 135 15.33 13.55 7.43
C ALA A 135 15.13 12.29 6.58
N GLY A 136 14.28 12.36 5.56
CA GLY A 136 14.05 11.25 4.64
C GLY A 136 13.00 11.56 3.58
N PHE A 137 12.76 10.61 2.68
CA PHE A 137 11.63 10.64 1.77
C PHE A 137 11.05 9.24 1.60
N ARG A 138 9.77 9.16 1.25
CA ARG A 138 9.14 7.92 0.81
C ARG A 138 8.39 8.12 -0.48
N MET A 139 8.13 7.01 -1.15
CA MET A 139 7.24 6.94 -2.30
C MET A 139 6.27 5.79 -2.12
N GLY A 140 5.02 6.03 -2.50
CA GLY A 140 3.94 5.08 -2.31
C GLY A 140 2.74 5.43 -3.18
N PHE A 141 1.60 4.87 -2.84
CA PHE A 141 0.34 5.11 -3.52
C PHE A 141 -0.71 5.46 -2.48
N GLN A 142 -1.63 6.37 -2.80
CA GLN A 142 -2.78 6.63 -1.94
C GLN A 142 -3.58 5.35 -1.70
N GLN A 143 -3.68 4.51 -2.74
CA GLN A 143 -4.28 3.19 -2.68
C GLN A 143 -3.49 2.24 -3.58
N ALA A 144 -3.23 1.03 -3.11
CA ALA A 144 -2.53 -0.02 -3.82
C ALA A 144 -3.22 -1.37 -3.63
N ARG A 145 -3.19 -2.19 -4.68
CA ARG A 145 -3.59 -3.60 -4.62
C ARG A 145 -2.86 -4.41 -5.67
N GLY A 146 -2.44 -5.61 -5.31
CA GLY A 146 -2.07 -6.63 -6.27
C GLY A 146 -0.86 -7.44 -5.87
N SER A 147 -0.43 -8.32 -6.76
CA SER A 147 0.66 -9.25 -6.45
C SER A 147 2.02 -8.57 -6.44
N VAL A 148 2.80 -8.84 -5.38
CA VAL A 148 4.23 -8.58 -5.28
C VAL A 148 4.94 -9.92 -5.17
N SER A 149 5.83 -10.22 -6.12
CA SER A 149 6.63 -11.46 -6.08
C SER A 149 8.11 -11.15 -5.99
N SER A 150 8.86 -11.93 -5.22
CA SER A 150 10.30 -11.72 -5.03
C SER A 150 10.96 -12.98 -4.48
N VAL A 151 12.29 -13.06 -4.54
CA VAL A 151 13.09 -13.97 -3.71
C VAL A 151 13.95 -13.09 -2.81
N THR A 152 13.44 -12.85 -1.61
CA THR A 152 14.01 -11.89 -0.66
C THR A 152 15.03 -12.55 0.25
N SER A 153 16.21 -11.94 0.35
CA SER A 153 17.30 -12.38 1.23
C SER A 153 17.51 -11.47 2.43
N SER A 154 17.12 -10.20 2.34
CA SER A 154 17.11 -9.26 3.47
C SER A 154 15.98 -8.24 3.30
N PHE A 155 15.28 -7.94 4.39
CA PHE A 155 14.14 -7.04 4.39
C PHE A 155 14.08 -6.20 5.65
N SER A 156 14.07 -4.88 5.49
CA SER A 156 13.78 -3.91 6.53
C SER A 156 12.40 -3.33 6.28
N GLY A 157 11.52 -3.41 7.28
CA GLY A 157 10.17 -2.88 7.18
C GLY A 157 9.11 -3.78 7.80
N ASN A 158 7.92 -3.75 7.22
CA ASN A 158 6.78 -4.55 7.63
C ASN A 158 6.23 -5.39 6.46
N ILE A 159 5.88 -6.64 6.76
CA ILE A 159 5.14 -7.54 5.86
C ILE A 159 3.85 -7.95 6.56
N GLY A 160 2.71 -7.46 6.08
CA GLY A 160 1.40 -7.67 6.68
C GLY A 160 0.77 -9.02 6.35
N VAL A 161 1.48 -10.14 6.52
CA VAL A 161 0.91 -11.47 6.28
C VAL A 161 0.33 -12.07 7.56
N THR A 162 -0.77 -12.82 7.45
CA THR A 162 -1.30 -13.63 8.54
C THR A 162 -0.88 -15.08 8.35
N LEU A 163 -0.30 -15.71 9.38
CA LEU A 163 0.10 -17.10 9.39
C LEU A 163 -0.95 -17.94 10.14
N VAL A 164 -1.37 -19.05 9.54
CA VAL A 164 -2.29 -20.02 10.14
C VAL A 164 -1.48 -21.24 10.57
N ASP A 165 -1.50 -21.56 11.87
CA ASP A 165 -0.77 -22.70 12.41
C ASP A 165 -1.49 -24.04 12.12
N GLY A 166 -0.84 -25.15 12.50
CA GLY A 166 -1.39 -26.49 12.29
C GLY A 166 -2.67 -26.80 13.09
N ALA A 167 -3.03 -25.95 14.05
CA ALA A 167 -4.30 -26.03 14.79
C ALA A 167 -5.40 -25.14 14.17
N GLY A 168 -5.07 -24.39 13.11
CA GLY A 168 -5.99 -23.45 12.46
C GLY A 168 -6.09 -22.09 13.14
N VAL A 169 -5.17 -21.75 14.05
CA VAL A 169 -5.14 -20.44 14.71
C VAL A 169 -4.36 -19.45 13.86
N SER A 170 -4.92 -18.26 13.68
CA SER A 170 -4.30 -17.16 12.93
C SER A 170 -3.40 -16.30 13.81
N HIS A 171 -2.22 -15.97 13.31
CA HIS A 171 -1.21 -15.16 13.97
C HIS A 171 -0.70 -14.09 13.00
N ALA A 172 -0.46 -12.87 13.47
CA ALA A 172 0.26 -11.89 12.66
C ALA A 172 1.70 -12.39 12.45
N ALA A 173 2.18 -12.35 11.21
CA ALA A 173 3.56 -12.73 10.92
C ALA A 173 4.54 -11.79 11.63
N THR A 174 5.62 -12.35 12.13
CA THR A 174 6.75 -11.62 12.71
C THR A 174 7.99 -11.85 11.85
N LEU A 175 8.71 -10.77 11.58
CA LEU A 175 10.01 -10.81 10.93
C LEU A 175 11.11 -11.15 11.95
N PHE A 176 12.07 -11.98 11.55
CA PHE A 176 13.16 -12.45 12.40
C PHE A 176 14.51 -12.34 11.71
N ASP A 177 15.56 -12.17 12.52
CA ASP A 177 16.92 -12.43 12.11
C ASP A 177 17.23 -13.94 12.05
N ALA A 178 18.45 -14.31 11.67
CA ALA A 178 18.87 -15.70 11.57
C ALA A 178 18.98 -16.42 12.94
N ASN A 179 18.94 -15.69 14.06
CA ASN A 179 19.03 -16.20 15.42
C ASN A 179 17.66 -16.20 16.13
N THR A 180 16.57 -16.11 15.36
CA THR A 180 15.20 -16.08 15.88
C THR A 180 14.92 -14.87 16.78
N GLN A 181 15.63 -13.75 16.58
CA GLN A 181 15.30 -12.49 17.24
C GLN A 181 14.33 -11.70 16.37
N ALA A 182 13.19 -11.30 16.94
CA ALA A 182 12.22 -10.49 16.23
C ALA A 182 12.84 -9.14 15.85
N THR A 183 12.70 -8.75 14.58
CA THR A 183 13.29 -7.53 14.06
C THR A 183 12.55 -7.06 12.81
N ASP A 184 12.46 -5.76 12.63
CA ASP A 184 12.03 -5.08 11.41
C ASP A 184 13.23 -4.54 10.60
N TYR A 185 14.47 -4.85 11.00
CA TYR A 185 15.70 -4.38 10.37
C TYR A 185 16.50 -5.55 9.82
N ARG A 186 16.68 -5.60 8.49
CA ARG A 186 17.44 -6.63 7.77
C ARG A 186 17.02 -8.05 8.14
N ALA A 187 15.73 -8.24 8.37
CA ALA A 187 15.16 -9.55 8.62
C ALA A 187 15.51 -10.51 7.49
N THR A 188 15.73 -11.77 7.85
CA THR A 188 16.06 -12.85 6.91
C THR A 188 15.02 -13.96 6.93
N HIS A 189 14.16 -13.96 7.95
CA HIS A 189 13.13 -14.96 8.17
C HIS A 189 11.80 -14.31 8.54
N ILE A 190 10.73 -15.09 8.41
CA ILE A 190 9.37 -14.73 8.80
C ILE A 190 8.68 -15.94 9.46
N GLY A 191 7.89 -15.70 10.51
CA GLY A 191 7.30 -16.76 11.29
C GLY A 191 6.31 -16.28 12.34
N ILE A 192 5.97 -17.15 13.29
CA ILE A 192 5.08 -16.87 14.42
C ILE A 192 5.92 -16.65 15.67
N ASN A 193 5.70 -15.54 16.38
CA ASN A 193 6.38 -15.24 17.63
C ASN A 193 5.56 -15.67 18.86
N ASP A 194 5.42 -16.98 19.05
CA ASP A 194 4.69 -17.58 20.19
C ASP A 194 5.64 -18.13 21.28
N GLY A 195 6.94 -17.86 21.17
CA GLY A 195 7.99 -18.38 22.05
C GLY A 195 8.50 -19.77 21.69
N SER A 196 7.98 -20.40 20.63
CA SER A 196 8.43 -21.72 20.14
C SER A 196 9.20 -21.67 18.82
N ALA A 197 9.33 -20.50 18.20
CA ALA A 197 10.07 -20.33 16.96
C ALA A 197 11.55 -20.73 17.10
N ASP A 198 12.03 -21.45 16.11
CA ASP A 198 13.45 -21.74 15.91
C ASP A 198 13.74 -21.65 14.41
N CYS A 199 14.16 -20.48 13.95
CA CYS A 199 14.45 -20.22 12.54
C CYS A 199 15.66 -21.03 12.04
N SER A 200 16.56 -21.46 12.93
CA SER A 200 17.70 -22.32 12.57
C SER A 200 17.28 -23.76 12.26
N ALA A 201 16.22 -24.22 12.94
CA ALA A 201 15.62 -25.54 12.73
C ALA A 201 14.41 -25.52 11.78
N GLY A 202 13.97 -24.35 11.30
CA GLY A 202 12.77 -24.18 10.48
C GLY A 202 11.46 -24.42 11.24
N THR A 203 11.46 -24.29 12.57
CA THR A 203 10.28 -24.47 13.41
C THR A 203 9.53 -23.15 13.56
N ASN A 204 8.27 -23.11 13.14
CA ASN A 204 7.39 -21.93 13.18
C ASN A 204 7.97 -20.66 12.53
N CYS A 205 8.99 -20.82 11.70
CA CYS A 205 9.73 -19.75 11.05
C CYS A 205 10.39 -20.31 9.78
N ALA A 206 10.42 -19.52 8.71
CA ALA A 206 11.04 -19.89 7.45
C ALA A 206 11.88 -18.73 6.88
N PRO A 207 12.90 -19.01 6.06
CA PRO A 207 13.61 -17.96 5.33
C PRO A 207 12.66 -17.13 4.47
N LEU A 208 12.88 -15.82 4.36
CA LEU A 208 12.05 -14.94 3.52
C LEU A 208 11.98 -15.37 2.06
N SER A 209 13.02 -16.05 1.57
CA SER A 209 13.03 -16.66 0.22
C SER A 209 11.93 -17.70 -0.03
N HIS A 210 11.28 -18.20 1.03
CA HIS A 210 10.11 -19.08 0.93
C HIS A 210 8.81 -18.30 0.68
N LEU A 211 8.74 -17.01 1.01
CA LEU A 211 7.56 -16.18 0.75
C LEU A 211 7.70 -15.50 -0.61
N GLN A 212 7.46 -16.23 -1.70
CA GLN A 212 7.81 -15.75 -3.04
C GLN A 212 6.75 -14.86 -3.70
N SER A 213 5.51 -14.89 -3.20
CA SER A 213 4.44 -13.99 -3.63
C SER A 213 3.59 -13.57 -2.45
N ILE A 214 3.19 -12.31 -2.48
CA ILE A 214 2.29 -11.68 -1.51
C ILE A 214 1.25 -10.91 -2.33
N ILE A 215 0.01 -10.88 -1.85
CA ILE A 215 -1.02 -10.01 -2.42
C ILE A 215 -1.14 -8.78 -1.52
N VAL A 216 -0.68 -7.63 -2.01
CA VAL A 216 -0.84 -6.34 -1.33
C VAL A 216 -2.30 -5.91 -1.37
N GLY A 217 -2.80 -5.43 -0.24
CA GLY A 217 -4.18 -4.97 -0.10
C GLY A 217 -4.81 -5.38 1.24
N THR A 218 -6.12 -5.22 1.33
CA THR A 218 -6.95 -5.51 2.52
C THR A 218 -7.89 -6.68 2.27
N ASP A 219 -8.44 -7.32 3.32
CA ASP A 219 -9.42 -8.40 3.15
C ASP A 219 -10.81 -7.78 3.06
N ASN A 220 -11.54 -8.04 1.97
CA ASN A 220 -12.93 -7.58 1.85
C ASN A 220 -13.91 -8.46 2.62
N GLY A 221 -13.48 -9.62 3.13
CA GLY A 221 -14.32 -10.59 3.84
C GLY A 221 -15.21 -11.44 2.93
N ASP A 222 -15.04 -11.31 1.60
CA ASP A 222 -15.74 -12.08 0.58
C ASP A 222 -14.79 -12.97 -0.26
N GLY A 223 -13.52 -13.08 0.18
CA GLY A 223 -12.47 -13.81 -0.53
C GLY A 223 -11.74 -12.97 -1.58
N THR A 224 -12.09 -11.69 -1.75
CA THR A 224 -11.35 -10.75 -2.59
C THR A 224 -10.48 -9.81 -1.76
N THR A 225 -9.49 -9.23 -2.41
CA THR A 225 -8.59 -8.24 -1.82
C THR A 225 -9.06 -6.83 -2.18
N GLY A 226 -9.19 -5.95 -1.17
CA GLY A 226 -9.42 -4.53 -1.32
C GLY A 226 -8.14 -3.72 -1.46
N TYR A 227 -8.25 -2.42 -1.68
CA TYR A 227 -7.08 -1.53 -1.69
C TYR A 227 -6.57 -1.31 -0.25
N THR A 228 -5.26 -1.20 -0.12
CA THR A 228 -4.58 -0.66 1.07
C THR A 228 -4.01 0.71 0.73
N ASP A 229 -3.99 1.62 1.69
CA ASP A 229 -3.36 2.94 1.61
C ASP A 229 -1.94 2.96 2.17
N ASP A 230 -1.47 1.85 2.75
CA ASP A 230 -0.24 1.85 3.53
C ASP A 230 1.00 1.35 2.76
N PHE A 231 0.88 0.99 1.48
CA PHE A 231 2.03 0.53 0.69
C PHE A 231 2.99 1.69 0.37
N PHE A 232 4.25 1.59 0.83
CA PHE A 232 5.32 2.53 0.46
C PHE A 232 6.72 1.93 0.62
N ILE A 233 7.69 2.59 0.00
CA ILE A 233 9.12 2.43 0.27
C ILE A 233 9.70 3.78 0.72
N GLY A 234 10.39 3.76 1.87
CA GLY A 234 11.01 4.91 2.52
C GLY A 234 12.54 4.81 2.53
N PHE A 235 13.17 5.98 2.46
CA PHE A 235 14.60 6.19 2.56
C PHE A 235 14.84 7.33 3.55
N GLN A 236 15.36 7.00 4.73
CA GLN A 236 15.51 7.98 5.81
C GLN A 236 16.88 7.87 6.49
N ARG A 237 17.40 9.03 6.91
CA ARG A 237 18.67 9.21 7.60
C ARG A 237 18.55 9.02 9.11
N GLU A 238 17.33 8.99 9.62
CA GLU A 238 16.96 8.81 11.03
C GLU A 238 15.57 8.14 11.10
N ASP A 239 15.06 7.90 12.30
CA ASP A 239 13.74 7.32 12.47
C ASP A 239 12.67 8.35 12.10
N VAL A 240 11.67 7.94 11.29
CA VAL A 240 10.59 8.81 10.81
C VAL A 240 9.23 8.17 11.09
N GLU A 241 8.32 8.96 11.65
CA GLU A 241 6.95 8.57 11.98
C GLU A 241 5.99 8.94 10.83
N TRP A 242 5.99 8.11 9.78
CA TRP A 242 5.17 8.38 8.60
C TRP A 242 3.68 8.17 8.89
N GLN A 243 2.83 9.13 8.53
CA GLN A 243 1.37 8.95 8.64
C GLN A 243 0.84 8.14 7.45
N SER A 244 -0.18 7.29 7.64
CA SER A 244 -0.88 6.70 6.50
C SER A 244 -1.50 7.80 5.62
N PRO A 245 -1.72 7.57 4.32
CA PRO A 245 -2.31 8.58 3.45
C PRO A 245 -3.72 9.02 3.84
N ASP A 246 -4.47 8.20 4.59
CA ASP A 246 -5.76 8.58 5.19
C ASP A 246 -5.62 9.31 6.54
N GLY A 247 -4.41 9.38 7.10
CA GLY A 247 -4.08 10.00 8.38
C GLY A 247 -4.48 9.18 9.62
N ALA A 248 -4.95 7.94 9.46
CA ALA A 248 -5.44 7.12 10.56
C ALA A 248 -4.33 6.43 11.38
N ASN A 249 -3.21 6.09 10.74
CA ASN A 249 -2.13 5.29 11.32
C ASN A 249 -0.80 6.04 11.27
N VAL A 250 0.08 5.70 12.21
CA VAL A 250 1.49 6.13 12.20
C VAL A 250 2.38 4.90 12.06
N ILE A 251 3.29 4.95 11.10
CA ILE A 251 4.20 3.87 10.73
C ILE A 251 5.61 4.32 11.07
N ASN A 252 6.16 3.70 12.12
CA ASN A 252 7.52 3.99 12.58
C ASN A 252 8.52 3.31 11.64
N ALA A 253 9.18 4.10 10.80
CA ALA A 253 10.21 3.62 9.90
C ALA A 253 11.59 3.96 10.48
N GLY A 254 12.37 2.94 10.82
CA GLY A 254 13.73 3.12 11.32
C GLY A 254 14.70 3.65 10.26
N GLN A 255 15.83 4.21 10.67
CA GLN A 255 16.90 4.67 9.76
C GLN A 255 17.26 3.64 8.66
N GLY A 256 17.44 4.12 7.43
CA GLY A 256 17.84 3.32 6.27
C GLY A 256 16.73 3.22 5.22
N VAL A 257 16.64 2.05 4.58
CA VAL A 257 15.51 1.70 3.71
C VAL A 257 14.45 0.97 4.52
N TYR A 258 13.19 1.34 4.35
CA TYR A 258 12.05 0.69 4.98
C TYR A 258 10.96 0.44 3.94
N ILE A 259 10.42 -0.77 3.89
CA ILE A 259 9.29 -1.10 2.99
C ILE A 259 8.10 -1.51 3.84
N ASN A 260 6.96 -0.86 3.63
CA ASN A 260 5.70 -1.31 4.19
C ASN A 260 4.91 -2.09 3.13
N LEU A 261 4.66 -3.37 3.39
CA LEU A 261 3.92 -4.27 2.51
C LEU A 261 2.65 -4.80 3.21
N PRO A 262 1.58 -3.99 3.30
CA PRO A 262 0.32 -4.44 3.87
C PRO A 262 -0.28 -5.55 2.99
N SER A 263 -0.76 -6.62 3.62
CA SER A 263 -1.40 -7.73 2.93
C SER A 263 -2.60 -8.23 3.73
N SER A 264 -3.53 -8.87 3.03
CA SER A 264 -4.60 -9.65 3.62
C SER A 264 -4.40 -11.15 3.44
N MET A 265 -3.23 -11.54 2.94
CA MET A 265 -2.93 -12.92 2.64
C MET A 265 -2.84 -13.75 3.93
N GLN A 266 -3.64 -14.81 3.97
CA GLN A 266 -3.52 -15.86 4.97
C GLN A 266 -2.67 -17.00 4.40
N VAL A 267 -1.64 -17.38 5.14
CA VAL A 267 -0.64 -18.37 4.73
C VAL A 267 -0.61 -19.51 5.74
N ASP A 268 -0.77 -20.74 5.25
CA ASP A 268 -0.51 -21.93 6.06
C ASP A 268 0.97 -22.01 6.45
N LEU A 269 1.24 -22.10 7.76
CA LEU A 269 2.60 -22.15 8.29
C LEU A 269 3.33 -23.42 7.84
N GLY A 270 2.62 -24.54 7.70
CA GLY A 270 3.18 -25.79 7.19
C GLY A 270 3.65 -25.64 5.74
N GLN A 271 2.90 -24.92 4.90
CA GLN A 271 3.30 -24.59 3.54
C GLN A 271 4.52 -23.67 3.53
N LEU A 272 4.52 -22.60 4.33
CA LEU A 272 5.63 -21.64 4.41
C LEU A 272 6.95 -22.31 4.84
N THR A 273 6.89 -23.19 5.84
CA THR A 273 8.06 -23.94 6.37
C THR A 273 8.46 -25.13 5.51
N SER A 274 7.62 -25.54 4.55
CA SER A 274 7.98 -26.60 3.59
C SER A 274 9.10 -26.16 2.64
N SER A 275 9.76 -27.13 2.01
CA SER A 275 10.77 -26.87 0.96
C SER A 275 10.22 -26.21 -0.31
N ASN A 276 8.90 -26.06 -0.42
CA ASN A 276 8.25 -25.39 -1.53
C ASN A 276 7.88 -23.93 -1.24
N GLY A 277 7.74 -23.56 0.04
CA GLY A 277 7.27 -22.24 0.46
C GLY A 277 5.94 -21.82 -0.19
N ILE A 278 5.70 -20.52 -0.20
CA ILE A 278 4.63 -19.88 -0.95
C ILE A 278 5.11 -19.65 -2.37
N SER A 279 4.39 -20.25 -3.32
CA SER A 279 4.83 -20.30 -4.71
C SER A 279 4.79 -18.93 -5.39
N ARG A 280 5.76 -18.73 -6.28
CA ARG A 280 5.81 -17.58 -7.16
C ARG A 280 4.66 -17.57 -8.18
N LEU A 281 4.01 -16.43 -8.35
CA LEU A 281 3.10 -16.19 -9.47
C LEU A 281 3.89 -16.06 -10.78
N ARG A 282 3.26 -16.31 -11.93
CA ARG A 282 3.93 -16.23 -13.23
C ARG A 282 4.22 -14.77 -13.56
N THR A 283 5.47 -14.39 -13.71
CA THR A 283 5.86 -12.98 -14.00
C THR A 283 6.51 -12.80 -15.37
N HIS A 284 6.70 -13.90 -16.12
CA HIS A 284 7.25 -13.92 -17.47
C HIS A 284 6.31 -14.60 -18.48
N GLN A 285 6.37 -14.15 -19.74
CA GLN A 285 5.51 -14.65 -20.81
C GLN A 285 5.81 -16.10 -21.17
N THR A 286 7.07 -16.52 -21.08
CA THR A 286 7.39 -17.94 -21.05
C THR A 286 7.20 -18.42 -19.61
N ASP A 287 6.21 -19.28 -19.35
CA ASP A 287 6.08 -19.89 -18.03
C ASP A 287 7.17 -20.94 -17.88
N LEU A 288 8.17 -20.61 -17.08
CA LEU A 288 9.25 -21.51 -16.72
C LEU A 288 8.89 -22.31 -15.44
N GLY A 289 7.64 -22.21 -14.98
CA GLY A 289 7.15 -22.80 -13.76
C GLY A 289 7.38 -21.90 -12.56
N ALA A 290 7.02 -22.38 -11.37
CA ALA A 290 7.16 -21.60 -10.13
C ALA A 290 8.61 -21.52 -9.61
N LYS A 291 9.56 -22.27 -10.20
CA LYS A 291 10.92 -22.48 -9.66
C LYS A 291 12.06 -22.40 -10.70
N LEU A 292 11.75 -22.17 -11.97
CA LEU A 292 12.79 -21.94 -12.99
C LEU A 292 12.55 -20.54 -13.56
N PHE A 293 13.64 -19.83 -13.77
CA PHE A 293 13.68 -18.41 -14.12
C PHE A 293 14.19 -18.22 -15.54
#